data_AF-R9LHU9-F1
#
_entry.id   AF-R9LHU9-F1
#
_cell.length_a   1.000
_cell.length_b   1.000
_cell.length_c   1.000
_cell.angle_alpha   90.00
_cell.angle_beta   90.00
_cell.angle_gamma   90.00
#
_symmetry.space_group_name_H-M   'P 1'
#
loop_
_entity.id
_entity.type
_entity.pdbx_description
1 polymer ?
#
loop_
_entity_poly.entity_id
_entity_poly.type
_entity_poly.pdbx_seq_one_letter_code
_entity_poly.pdbx_strand_id
1 'polypeptide(L)' 'MTLEEVEAIPRETLLATEVAQCIGCDPNFIRFEARQNPARLGFPVICVGSRVKIPKQAFLRFMRGKSDSENEERR' A
#
# COMPACT_ATOMS: atom_id res chain seq x y z
N MET A 1 -13.33 -3.44 -0.18
CA MET A 1 -13.05 -2.08 0.31
C MET A 1 -12.72 -1.23 -0.91
N THR A 2 -13.30 -0.04 -1.05
CA THR A 2 -13.03 0.89 -2.16
C THR A 2 -11.94 1.90 -1.78
N LEU A 3 -11.42 2.64 -2.77
CA LEU A 3 -10.44 3.72 -2.51
C LEU A 3 -11.05 4.86 -1.67
N GLU A 4 -12.33 5.17 -1.89
CA GLU A 4 -13.07 6.18 -1.14
C GLU A 4 -13.21 5.79 0.33
N GLU A 5 -13.51 4.52 0.59
CA GLU A 5 -13.57 3.98 1.95
C GLU A 5 -12.20 4.07 2.63
N VAL A 6 -11.11 3.76 1.90
CA VAL A 6 -9.74 3.89 2.41
C VAL A 6 -9.42 5.33 2.80
N GLU A 7 -9.87 6.33 2.02
CA GLU A 7 -9.65 7.75 2.31
C GLU A 7 -10.35 8.21 3.59
N ALA A 8 -11.59 7.75 3.79
CA ALA A 8 -12.42 8.06 4.95
C ALA A 8 -11.91 7.47 6.27
N ILE A 9 -11.02 6.47 6.21
CA ILE A 9 -10.42 5.86 7.40
C ILE A 9 -9.58 6.91 8.17
N PRO A 10 -9.85 7.19 9.46
CA PRO A 10 -9.19 8.25 10.22
C PRO A 10 -7.75 7.94 10.65
N ARG A 11 -7.23 6.77 10.31
CA ARG A 11 -5.89 6.29 10.70
C ARG A 11 -4.93 6.36 9.52
N GLU A 12 -3.65 6.62 9.84
CA GLU A 12 -2.59 6.87 8.85
C GLU A 12 -2.03 5.60 8.20
N THR A 13 -2.33 4.42 8.77
CA THR A 13 -1.82 3.14 8.26
C THR A 13 -2.96 2.17 8.02
N LEU A 14 -2.90 1.43 6.92
CA LEU A 14 -3.78 0.35 6.53
C LEU A 14 -3.18 -1.01 6.89
N LEU A 15 -4.04 -2.00 7.07
CA LEU A 15 -3.68 -3.40 7.23
C LEU A 15 -3.61 -4.06 5.87
N ALA A 16 -2.81 -5.13 5.79
CA ALA A 16 -2.73 -5.94 4.58
C ALA A 16 -4.10 -6.45 4.11
N THR A 17 -5.03 -6.78 5.02
CA THR A 17 -6.40 -7.24 4.68
C THR A 17 -7.22 -6.20 3.95
N GLU A 18 -7.11 -4.94 4.34
CA GLU A 18 -7.88 -3.84 3.76
C GLU A 18 -7.35 -3.49 2.37
N VAL A 19 -6.02 -3.46 2.23
CA VAL A 19 -5.37 -3.28 0.93
C VAL A 19 -5.69 -4.45 0.00
N ALA A 20 -5.65 -5.70 0.50
CA ALA A 20 -5.98 -6.88 -0.29
C ALA A 20 -7.42 -6.85 -0.80
N GLN A 21 -8.37 -6.39 0.02
CA GLN A 21 -9.75 -6.17 -0.40
C GLN A 21 -9.92 -5.06 -1.43
N CYS A 22 -9.02 -4.07 -1.46
CA CYS A 22 -9.03 -2.99 -2.44
C CYS A 22 -8.46 -3.41 -3.79
N ILE A 23 -7.41 -4.23 -3.80
CA ILE A 23 -6.73 -4.68 -5.03
C ILE A 23 -7.23 -6.05 -5.52
N GLY A 24 -8.04 -6.76 -4.73
CA GLY A 24 -8.53 -8.09 -5.06
C GLY A 24 -7.47 -9.20 -4.94
N CYS A 25 -6.63 -9.17 -3.90
CA CYS A 25 -5.55 -10.14 -3.68
C CYS A 25 -5.72 -10.88 -2.33
N ASP A 26 -4.97 -11.97 -2.11
CA ASP A 26 -4.86 -12.58 -0.79
C ASP A 26 -3.92 -11.75 0.11
N PRO A 27 -4.34 -11.38 1.35
CA PRO A 27 -3.52 -10.58 2.25
C PRO A 27 -2.23 -11.26 2.69
N ASN A 28 -2.14 -12.58 2.65
CA ASN A 28 -0.93 -13.32 2.95
C ASN A 28 0.14 -13.11 1.88
N PHE A 29 -0.21 -12.97 0.61
CA PHE A 29 0.76 -12.62 -0.43
C PHE A 29 1.35 -11.24 -0.18
N ILE A 30 0.53 -10.25 0.20
CA ILE A 30 1.02 -8.91 0.57
C ILE A 30 1.96 -9.01 1.77
N ARG A 31 1.62 -9.80 2.79
CA ARG A 31 2.46 -9.99 3.98
C ARG A 31 3.77 -10.71 3.68
N PHE A 32 3.75 -11.63 2.72
CA PHE A 32 4.91 -12.37 2.26
C PHE A 32 5.84 -11.46 1.45
N GLU A 33 5.31 -10.78 0.43
CA GLU A 33 6.03 -9.81 -0.38
C GLU A 33 6.61 -8.66 0.44
N ALA A 34 5.83 -8.09 1.38
CA ALA A 34 6.31 -7.02 2.26
C ALA A 34 7.54 -7.42 3.11
N ARG A 35 7.73 -8.71 3.37
CA ARG A 35 8.88 -9.24 4.13
C ARG A 35 10.02 -9.68 3.23
N GLN A 36 9.71 -10.34 2.12
CA GLN A 36 10.71 -10.91 1.24
C GLN A 36 11.30 -9.88 0.28
N ASN A 37 10.43 -9.07 -0.34
CA ASN A 37 10.84 -8.06 -1.29
C ASN A 37 9.83 -6.89 -1.35
N PRO A 38 9.88 -5.97 -0.36
CA PRO A 38 8.93 -4.86 -0.29
C PRO A 38 8.97 -3.93 -1.51
N ALA A 39 10.07 -3.90 -2.26
CA ALA A 39 10.19 -3.09 -3.47
C ALA A 39 9.20 -3.51 -4.58
N ARG A 40 8.77 -4.78 -4.62
CA ARG A 40 7.83 -5.30 -5.63
C ARG A 40 6.41 -4.77 -5.45
N LEU A 41 6.04 -4.31 -4.26
CA LEU A 41 4.71 -3.77 -4.01
C LEU A 41 4.50 -2.40 -4.67
N GLY A 42 5.59 -1.68 -5.01
CA GLY A 42 5.52 -0.36 -5.63
C GLY A 42 5.14 0.77 -4.68
N PHE A 43 4.96 0.48 -3.39
CA PHE A 43 4.71 1.46 -2.33
C PHE A 43 5.43 1.06 -1.03
N PRO A 44 5.80 2.03 -0.18
CA PRO A 44 6.44 1.75 1.10
C PRO A 44 5.53 0.95 2.04
N VAL A 45 6.14 0.07 2.83
CA VAL A 45 5.46 -0.74 3.85
C VAL A 45 6.28 -0.75 5.14
N ILE A 46 5.59 -0.82 6.28
CA ILE A 46 6.18 -0.86 7.61
C ILE A 46 5.93 -2.23 8.22
N CYS A 47 6.99 -2.99 8.46
CA CYS A 47 6.93 -4.31 9.08
C CYS A 47 7.27 -4.20 10.58
N VAL A 48 6.33 -4.58 11.45
CA VAL A 48 6.51 -4.59 12.92
C VAL A 48 6.18 -5.99 13.44
N GLY A 49 7.21 -6.81 13.64
CA GLY A 49 7.06 -8.22 14.02
C GLY A 49 6.20 -9.01 13.02
N SER A 50 5.10 -9.58 13.50
CA SER A 50 4.14 -10.31 12.66
C SER A 50 3.19 -9.40 11.88
N ARG A 51 3.15 -8.10 12.16
CA ARG A 51 2.21 -7.15 11.54
C ARG A 51 2.85 -6.37 10.40
N VAL A 52 2.09 -6.20 9.32
CA VAL A 52 2.43 -5.31 8.19
C VAL A 52 1.46 -4.15 8.22
N LYS A 53 2.01 -2.93 8.23
CA LYS A 53 1.28 -1.67 8.18
C LYS A 53 1.65 -0.94 6.90
N ILE A 54 0.65 -0.46 6.17
CA ILE A 54 0.82 0.17 4.86
C ILE A 54 0.42 1.64 5.02
N PRO A 55 1.32 2.62 4.81
CA PRO A 55 0.94 4.03 4.91
C PRO A 55 -0.19 4.36 3.93
N LYS A 56 -1.30 4.92 4.45
CA LYS A 56 -2.51 5.21 3.68
C LYS A 56 -2.21 6.11 2.48
N GLN A 57 -1.50 7.21 2.74
CA GLN A 57 -1.15 8.19 1.70
C GLN A 57 -0.30 7.58 0.58
N ALA A 58 0.64 6.70 0.91
CA ALA A 58 1.50 6.08 -0.08
C ALA A 58 0.73 5.10 -0.96
N PHE A 59 -0.15 4.29 -0.37
CA PHE A 59 -1.03 3.38 -1.10
C PHE A 59 -2.00 4.14 -2.03
N LEU A 60 -2.62 5.22 -1.54
CA LEU A 60 -3.52 6.05 -2.36
C LEU A 60 -2.79 6.72 -3.52
N ARG A 61 -1.57 7.23 -3.31
CA ARG A 61 -0.74 7.80 -4.40
C ARG A 61 -0.47 6.77 -5.48
N PHE A 62 -0.07 5.56 -5.08
CA PHE A 62 0.20 4.44 -5.99
C PHE A 62 -1.04 4.05 -6.81
N MET A 63 -2.19 3.84 -6.15
CA MET A 63 -3.44 3.46 -6.81
C MET A 63 -3.98 4.54 -7.77
N ARG A 64 -3.66 5.81 -7.52
CA ARG A 64 -4.01 6.93 -8.40
C ARG A 64 -3.03 7.11 -9.58
N GLY A 65 -2.07 6.21 -9.76
CA GLY A 65 -1.09 6.26 -10.84
C GLY A 65 0.08 7.22 -10.61
N LYS A 66 0.12 7.93 -9.46
CA LYS A 66 1.22 8.82 -9.09
C LYS A 66 2.38 8.00 -8.55
N SER A 67 2.98 7.18 -9.41
CA SER A 67 4.24 6.53 -9.12
C SER A 67 5.33 7.60 -8.94
N ASP A 68 6.28 7.40 -8.02
CA ASP A 68 7.42 8.32 -7.85
C ASP A 68 8.27 8.41 -9.14
N SER A 69 8.01 7.55 -10.13
CA SER A 69 8.56 7.57 -11.49
C SER A 69 8.06 8.73 -12.38
N GLU A 70 7.03 9.48 -11.99
CA GLU A 70 6.56 10.66 -12.75
C GLU A 70 7.28 11.97 -12.35
N ASN A 71 8.28 11.92 -11.45
CA ASN A 71 9.01 13.11 -11.02
C ASN A 71 10.23 13.45 -11.91
N GLU A 72 10.39 12.76 -13.05
CA GLU A 72 11.54 12.90 -13.94
C GLU A 72 11.25 13.68 -15.23
N GLU A 73 10.00 14.07 -15.50
CA GLU A 73 9.59 14.79 -16.73
C GLU A 73 9.33 16.31 -16.55
N ARG A 74 9.72 16.88 -15.41
CA ARG A 74 9.66 18.34 -15.18
C ARG A 74 10.95 18.93 -14.59
N ARG A 75 12.10 18.52 -15.11
CA ARG A 75 13.37 19.24 -14.90
C ARG A 75 14.05 19.59 -16.21
#